data_AF-A0A7W8S6R2-F1
#
_entry.id   AF-A0A7W8S6R2-F1
#
_cell.length_a   1.000
_cell.length_b   1.000
_cell.length_c   1.000
_cell.angle_alpha   90.00
_cell.angle_beta   90.00
_cell.angle_gamma   90.00
#
_symmetry.space_group_name_H-M   'P 1'
#
loop_
_entity.id
_entity.type
_entity.pdbx_description
1 polymer ?
#
loop_
_entity_poly.entity_id
_entity_poly.type
_entity_poly.pdbx_seq_one_letter_code
_entity_poly.pdbx_strand_id
1 'polypeptide(L)'
;MLAGTRRDALVRERGGLKPPVAAQPVRQIWLLQRTAGKLGAGLGKTSGWVRRATLARNGVQMLGGVEYREISARGLRIARDGADAWLDVDTIVVCAGQESLRELLPSTVDRNHGSGGPRFHVIGGAKLATGLDAKRAIREGAELAARL
;
A
#
# COMPACT_ATOMS: atom_id res chain seq x y z
N MET A 1 33.85 -26.50 23.14
CA MET A 1 33.57 -26.44 21.69
C MET A 1 32.89 -25.10 21.40
N LEU A 2 33.69 -24.02 21.36
CA LEU A 2 33.21 -22.65 21.20
C LEU A 2 33.22 -22.31 19.70
N ALA A 3 32.05 -22.01 19.15
CA ALA A 3 31.87 -21.54 17.79
C ALA A 3 32.55 -20.17 17.64
N GLY A 4 33.79 -20.20 17.14
CA GLY A 4 34.55 -19.00 16.80
C GLY A 4 33.81 -18.19 15.74
N THR A 5 33.60 -16.92 16.04
CA THR A 5 33.10 -15.89 15.15
C THR A 5 33.88 -15.94 13.84
N ARG A 6 33.29 -16.46 12.76
CA ARG A 6 33.90 -16.42 11.42
C ARG A 6 34.05 -14.97 11.02
N ARG A 7 35.25 -14.41 11.16
CA ARG A 7 35.65 -13.19 10.44
C ARG A 7 35.48 -13.50 8.95
N ASP A 8 34.68 -12.71 8.25
CA ASP A 8 34.62 -12.73 6.80
C ASP A 8 35.94 -12.17 6.27
N ALA A 9 36.97 -13.03 6.21
CA ALA A 9 38.35 -12.68 5.90
C ALA A 9 38.57 -12.37 4.40
N LEU A 10 37.50 -12.30 3.61
CA LEU A 10 37.52 -12.10 2.16
C LEU A 10 37.20 -10.65 1.75
N VAL A 11 37.12 -9.72 2.69
CA VAL A 11 36.94 -8.30 2.39
C VAL A 11 38.20 -7.76 1.70
N ARG A 12 38.13 -7.62 0.37
CA ARG A 12 39.24 -7.13 -0.47
C ARG A 12 39.14 -5.65 -0.83
N GLU A 13 37.97 -5.05 -0.65
CA GLU A 13 37.71 -3.64 -0.98
C GLU A 13 37.61 -2.76 0.28
N ARG A 14 38.02 -1.49 0.17
CA ARG A 14 37.92 -0.53 1.29
C ARG A 14 36.47 -0.43 1.75
N GLY A 15 36.24 -0.62 3.05
CA GLY A 15 34.91 -0.57 3.65
C GLY A 15 34.02 -1.79 3.35
N GLY A 16 34.55 -2.85 2.71
CA GLY A 16 33.77 -4.07 2.41
C GLY A 16 32.58 -3.86 1.49
N LEU A 17 32.59 -2.75 0.75
CA LEU A 17 31.59 -2.49 -0.27
C LEU A 17 31.74 -3.51 -1.40
N LYS A 18 30.61 -3.89 -2.00
CA LYS A 18 30.55 -4.73 -3.18
C LYS A 18 29.62 -4.07 -4.19
N PRO A 19 29.85 -4.25 -5.50
CA PRO A 19 28.90 -3.81 -6.51
C PRO A 19 27.50 -4.38 -6.21
N PRO A 20 26.44 -3.58 -6.38
CA PRO A 20 25.09 -4.08 -6.19
C PRO A 20 24.78 -5.17 -7.22
N VAL A 21 24.19 -6.27 -6.77
CA VAL A 21 23.67 -7.31 -7.68
C VAL A 21 22.48 -6.74 -8.44
N ALA A 22 22.52 -6.88 -9.77
CA ALA A 22 21.43 -6.46 -10.63
C ALA A 22 20.16 -7.25 -10.30
N ALA A 23 19.02 -6.55 -10.19
CA ALA A 23 17.74 -7.22 -9.96
C ALA A 23 17.33 -8.00 -11.21
N GLN A 24 16.84 -9.22 -11.02
CA GLN A 24 16.26 -10.05 -12.08
C GLN A 24 14.77 -10.25 -11.77
N PRO A 25 13.90 -9.28 -12.11
CA PRO A 25 12.48 -9.37 -11.82
C PRO A 25 11.84 -10.49 -12.64
N VAL A 26 11.03 -11.33 -11.98
CA VAL A 26 10.30 -12.45 -12.62
C VAL A 26 9.06 -12.01 -13.40
N ARG A 27 8.64 -10.74 -13.25
CA ARG A 27 7.46 -10.16 -13.91
C ARG A 27 7.74 -8.72 -14.31
N GLN A 28 7.15 -8.30 -15.43
CA GLN A 28 7.01 -6.90 -15.77
C GLN A 28 5.83 -6.32 -15.00
N ILE A 29 6.05 -5.20 -14.29
CA ILE A 29 5.01 -4.58 -13.45
C ILE A 29 4.81 -3.14 -13.89
N TRP A 30 3.55 -2.77 -14.09
CA TRP A 30 3.10 -1.41 -14.25
C TRP A 30 2.37 -0.96 -12.98
N LEU A 31 2.81 0.15 -12.40
CA LEU A 31 2.17 0.77 -11.25
C LEU A 31 1.59 2.12 -11.68
N LEU A 32 0.28 2.27 -11.54
CA LEU A 32 -0.49 3.36 -12.12
C LEU A 32 -1.21 4.16 -11.04
N GLN A 33 -1.33 5.48 -11.23
CA GLN A 33 -2.22 6.33 -10.42
C GLN A 33 -2.84 7.45 -11.25
N ARG A 34 -4.08 7.84 -10.92
CA ARG A 34 -4.74 8.98 -11.59
C ARG A 34 -4.12 10.32 -11.24
N THR A 35 -3.64 10.47 -10.00
CA THR A 35 -3.02 11.73 -9.56
C THR A 35 -1.74 11.98 -10.34
N ALA A 36 -1.60 13.18 -10.89
CA ALA A 36 -0.39 13.59 -11.58
C ALA A 36 0.82 13.60 -10.65
N GLY A 37 2.01 13.45 -11.22
CA GLY A 37 3.28 13.48 -10.50
C GLY A 37 3.77 12.12 -10.01
N LYS A 38 4.75 12.15 -9.11
CA LYS A 38 5.53 10.98 -8.71
C LYS A 38 4.71 10.03 -7.82
N LEU A 39 4.69 8.74 -8.21
CA LEU A 39 4.05 7.71 -7.41
C LEU A 39 4.71 7.59 -6.04
N GLY A 40 3.86 7.49 -5.01
CA GLY A 40 4.31 7.41 -3.63
C GLY A 40 4.95 8.69 -3.10
N ALA A 41 4.67 9.86 -3.67
CA ALA A 41 5.11 11.16 -3.12
C ALA A 41 4.59 11.39 -1.69
N GLY A 42 3.37 10.93 -1.39
CA GLY A 42 2.76 11.00 -0.05
C GLY A 42 3.18 9.88 0.91
N LEU A 43 4.12 9.00 0.55
CA LEU A 43 4.61 7.97 1.47
C LEU A 43 5.40 8.58 2.63
N GLY A 44 5.43 7.88 3.77
CA GLY A 44 6.12 8.33 4.98
C GLY A 44 7.58 8.76 4.72
N LYS A 45 8.00 9.86 5.33
CA LYS A 45 9.28 10.55 5.06
C LYS A 45 10.51 9.62 5.17
N THR A 46 10.50 8.71 6.14
CA THR A 46 11.65 7.85 6.48
C THR A 46 11.74 6.57 5.65
N SER A 47 10.62 6.04 5.14
CA SER A 47 10.56 4.74 4.47
C SER A 47 10.03 4.80 3.03
N GLY A 48 9.39 5.89 2.62
CA GLY A 48 8.83 6.04 1.29
C GLY A 48 9.90 6.00 0.19
N TRP A 49 11.08 6.58 0.46
CA TRP A 49 12.16 6.62 -0.52
C TRP A 49 12.74 5.23 -0.82
N VAL A 50 12.94 4.39 0.20
CA VAL A 50 13.52 3.05 0.01
C VAL A 50 12.56 2.13 -0.74
N ARG A 51 11.24 2.25 -0.50
CA ARG A 51 10.23 1.51 -1.26
C ARG A 51 10.23 1.90 -2.74
N ARG A 52 10.27 3.20 -3.04
CA ARG A 52 10.36 3.69 -4.43
C ARG A 52 11.66 3.26 -5.11
N ALA A 53 12.79 3.35 -4.41
CA ALA A 53 14.08 2.92 -4.92
C ALA A 53 14.08 1.40 -5.23
N THR A 54 13.43 0.60 -4.38
CA THR A 54 13.28 -0.84 -4.60
C THR A 54 12.46 -1.13 -5.85
N LEU A 55 11.32 -0.45 -6.05
CA LEU A 55 10.50 -0.61 -7.26
C LEU A 55 11.28 -0.21 -8.52
N ALA A 56 11.95 0.94 -8.50
CA ALA A 56 12.76 1.40 -9.63
C ALA A 56 13.91 0.43 -9.96
N ARG A 57 14.61 -0.10 -8.94
CA ARG A 57 15.66 -1.12 -9.11
C ARG A 57 15.15 -2.42 -9.73
N ASN A 58 13.88 -2.76 -9.52
CA ASN A 58 13.22 -3.92 -10.11
C ASN A 58 12.54 -3.61 -11.46
N GLY A 59 12.82 -2.46 -12.07
CA GLY A 59 12.32 -2.12 -13.40
C GLY A 59 10.82 -1.85 -13.48
N VAL A 60 10.15 -1.57 -12.35
CA VAL A 60 8.72 -1.28 -12.31
C VAL A 60 8.42 0.01 -13.07
N GLN A 61 7.52 -0.06 -14.05
CA GLN A 61 7.06 1.08 -14.83
C GLN A 61 6.03 1.86 -14.02
N MET A 62 6.34 3.09 -13.63
CA MET A 62 5.48 3.90 -12.76
C MET A 62 4.87 5.07 -13.54
N LEU A 63 3.56 5.06 -13.77
CA LEU A 63 2.85 6.11 -14.53
C LEU A 63 1.84 6.84 -13.64
N GLY A 64 2.01 8.16 -13.49
CA GLY A 64 1.06 9.03 -12.83
C GLY A 64 0.28 9.87 -13.86
N GLY A 65 -0.87 10.40 -13.46
CA GLY A 65 -1.72 11.19 -14.35
C GLY A 65 -2.45 10.36 -15.39
N VAL A 66 -2.72 9.08 -15.12
CA VAL A 66 -3.40 8.20 -16.06
C VAL A 66 -4.92 8.25 -15.89
N GLU A 67 -5.64 8.12 -16.99
CA GLU A 67 -7.07 7.83 -17.01
C GLU A 67 -7.29 6.40 -17.47
N TYR A 68 -8.05 5.61 -16.71
CA TYR A 68 -8.38 4.23 -17.08
C TYR A 68 -9.59 4.24 -18.02
N ARG A 69 -9.42 3.69 -19.23
CA ARG A 69 -10.47 3.69 -20.26
C ARG A 69 -11.21 2.37 -20.32
N GLU A 70 -10.49 1.27 -20.38
CA GLU A 70 -11.07 -0.04 -20.67
C GLU A 70 -10.19 -1.17 -20.13
N ILE A 71 -10.83 -2.23 -19.63
CA ILE A 71 -10.20 -3.52 -19.33
C ILE A 71 -10.75 -4.51 -20.34
N SER A 72 -9.87 -5.18 -21.08
CA SER A 72 -10.25 -6.17 -22.08
C SER A 72 -9.31 -7.38 -22.05
N ALA A 73 -9.57 -8.38 -22.91
CA ALA A 73 -8.69 -9.54 -23.06
C ALA A 73 -7.26 -9.16 -23.52
N ARG A 74 -7.08 -7.98 -24.12
CA ARG A 74 -5.75 -7.45 -24.49
C ARG A 74 -4.96 -6.94 -23.28
N GLY A 75 -5.65 -6.43 -22.26
CA GLY A 75 -5.04 -5.79 -21.10
C GLY A 75 -5.80 -4.52 -20.69
N LEU A 76 -5.04 -3.46 -20.38
CA LEU A 76 -5.59 -2.20 -19.87
C LEU A 76 -5.36 -1.05 -20.85
N ARG A 77 -6.44 -0.43 -21.33
CA ARG A 77 -6.38 0.82 -22.09
C ARG A 77 -6.33 2.00 -21.14
N ILE A 78 -5.33 2.86 -21.30
CA ILE A 78 -5.17 4.10 -20.55
C ILE A 78 -5.11 5.30 -21.49
N ALA A 79 -5.48 6.47 -20.98
CA ALA A 79 -5.12 7.75 -21.58
C ALA A 79 -4.12 8.49 -20.68
N ARG A 80 -3.11 9.10 -21.28
CA ARG A 80 -2.11 9.92 -20.57
C ARG A 80 -1.59 11.01 -21.50
N ASP A 81 -1.49 12.24 -21.00
CA ASP A 81 -1.00 13.38 -21.76
C ASP A 81 -1.75 13.58 -23.10
N GLY A 82 -3.06 13.27 -23.12
CA GLY A 82 -3.92 13.38 -24.30
C GLY A 82 -3.81 12.22 -25.30
N ALA A 83 -2.97 11.22 -25.04
CA ALA A 83 -2.80 10.06 -25.91
C ALA A 83 -3.34 8.78 -25.27
N ASP A 84 -4.06 7.99 -26.07
CA ASP A 84 -4.53 6.65 -25.70
C ASP A 84 -3.45 5.61 -25.98
N ALA A 85 -3.27 4.67 -25.05
CA ALA A 85 -2.35 3.55 -25.18
C ALA A 85 -2.92 2.28 -24.56
N TRP A 86 -2.59 1.14 -25.18
CA TRP A 86 -2.82 -0.18 -24.58
C TRP A 86 -1.59 -0.61 -23.80
N LEU A 87 -1.81 -1.05 -22.56
CA LEU A 87 -0.84 -1.83 -21.81
C LEU A 87 -1.24 -3.30 -21.97
N ASP A 88 -0.45 -4.04 -22.74
CA ASP A 88 -0.62 -5.48 -22.92
C ASP A 88 -0.17 -6.18 -21.63
N VAL A 89 -1.14 -6.50 -20.77
CA VAL A 89 -0.91 -7.07 -19.43
C VAL A 89 -1.83 -8.24 -19.18
N ASP A 90 -1.30 -9.29 -18.55
CA ASP A 90 -2.05 -10.52 -18.28
C ASP A 90 -2.89 -10.44 -17.00
N THR A 91 -2.55 -9.53 -16.08
CA THR A 91 -3.18 -9.44 -14.76
C THR A 91 -3.29 -7.99 -14.32
N ILE A 92 -4.49 -7.63 -13.87
CA ILE A 92 -4.79 -6.30 -13.34
C ILE A 92 -5.15 -6.43 -11.87
N VAL A 93 -4.34 -5.81 -11.02
CA VAL A 93 -4.58 -5.77 -9.57
C VAL A 93 -5.15 -4.40 -9.19
N VAL A 94 -6.37 -4.39 -8.66
CA VAL A 94 -7.06 -3.15 -8.28
C VAL A 94 -6.73 -2.78 -6.85
N CYS A 95 -5.88 -1.77 -6.67
CA CYS A 95 -5.52 -1.18 -5.38
C CYS A 95 -6.12 0.23 -5.23
N ALA A 96 -7.45 0.35 -5.36
CA ALA A 96 -8.15 1.63 -5.50
C ALA A 96 -8.59 2.29 -4.16
N GLY A 97 -8.09 1.79 -3.02
CA GLY A 97 -8.49 2.25 -1.70
C GLY A 97 -9.44 1.27 -1.01
N GLN A 98 -10.12 1.75 0.02
CA GLN A 98 -10.97 0.94 0.90
C GLN A 98 -12.22 1.72 1.29
N GLU A 99 -13.34 1.01 1.46
CA GLU A 99 -14.60 1.55 1.98
C GLU A 99 -14.88 1.01 3.38
N SER A 100 -15.66 1.76 4.16
CA SER A 100 -15.96 1.38 5.55
C SER A 100 -17.08 0.36 5.58
N LEU A 101 -16.80 -0.86 6.03
CA LEU A 101 -17.81 -1.90 6.20
C LEU A 101 -18.55 -1.71 7.53
N ARG A 102 -19.86 -1.42 7.46
CA ARG A 102 -20.72 -1.19 8.64
C ARG A 102 -21.98 -2.06 8.68
N GLU A 103 -22.09 -3.06 7.81
CA GLU A 103 -23.29 -3.91 7.67
C GLU A 103 -23.64 -4.69 8.96
N LEU A 104 -22.64 -5.00 9.78
CA LEU A 104 -22.82 -5.68 11.06
C LEU A 104 -23.30 -4.75 12.19
N LEU A 105 -23.33 -3.43 11.96
CA LEU A 105 -23.83 -2.48 12.95
C LEU A 105 -25.37 -2.56 12.96
N PRO A 106 -26.00 -2.90 14.10
CA PRO A 106 -27.46 -2.95 14.15
C PRO A 106 -28.06 -1.59 13.82
N SER A 107 -29.11 -1.56 13.00
CA SER A 107 -29.84 -0.33 12.64
C SER A 107 -30.50 0.37 13.85
N THR A 108 -30.56 -0.31 14.99
CA THR A 108 -31.07 0.19 16.27
C THR A 108 -30.05 1.01 17.06
N VAL A 109 -28.78 1.07 16.64
CA VAL A 109 -27.72 1.85 17.33
C VAL A 109 -28.04 3.35 17.37
N ASP A 110 -28.73 3.87 16.35
CA ASP A 110 -29.17 5.27 16.33
C ASP A 110 -30.45 5.53 17.15
N ARG A 111 -31.20 4.50 17.58
CA ARG A 111 -32.52 4.65 18.21
C ARG A 111 -32.58 4.28 19.70
N ASN A 112 -31.65 3.48 20.19
CA ASN A 112 -31.71 2.90 21.55
C ASN A 112 -30.67 3.48 22.53
N HIS A 113 -30.38 4.78 22.46
CA HIS A 113 -29.67 5.45 23.56
C HIS A 113 -30.50 5.56 24.86
N GLY A 114 -31.77 5.12 24.86
CA GLY A 114 -32.68 5.22 26.01
C GLY A 114 -33.29 3.91 26.54
N SER A 115 -33.02 2.73 25.96
CA SER A 115 -33.80 1.51 26.28
C SER A 115 -32.96 0.24 26.48
N GLY A 116 -32.24 0.15 27.61
CA GLY A 116 -31.80 -1.12 28.24
C GLY A 116 -30.97 -2.14 27.43
N GLY A 117 -30.62 -1.85 26.18
CA GLY A 117 -29.94 -2.77 25.27
C GLY A 117 -28.41 -2.64 25.29
N PRO A 118 -27.69 -3.60 24.67
CA PRO A 118 -26.24 -3.56 24.56
C PRO A 118 -25.78 -2.33 23.75
N ARG A 119 -24.69 -1.71 24.20
CA ARG A 119 -24.05 -0.58 23.53
C ARG A 119 -23.07 -1.08 22.47
N PHE A 120 -23.13 -0.49 21.29
CA PHE A 120 -22.22 -0.78 20.19
C PHE A 120 -21.26 0.38 19.95
N HIS A 121 -20.02 0.07 19.60
CA HIS A 121 -18.99 1.05 19.30
C HIS A 121 -18.30 0.70 17.99
N VAL A 122 -18.01 1.71 17.16
CA VAL A 122 -17.34 1.53 15.87
C VAL A 122 -15.96 2.20 15.94
N ILE A 123 -14.91 1.45 15.61
CA ILE A 123 -13.51 1.90 15.60
C ILE A 123 -12.80 1.44 14.31
N GLY A 124 -11.62 2.00 14.04
CA GLY A 124 -10.73 1.56 12.97
C GLY A 124 -11.36 1.71 11.58
N GLY A 125 -11.17 0.70 10.72
CA GLY A 125 -11.60 0.76 9.32
C GLY A 125 -13.11 0.76 9.13
N ALA A 126 -13.85 0.12 10.04
CA ALA A 126 -15.30 0.20 10.07
C ALA A 126 -15.78 1.63 10.41
N LYS A 127 -15.01 2.38 11.22
CA LYS A 127 -15.33 3.78 11.53
C LYS A 127 -14.94 4.71 10.40
N LEU A 128 -13.72 4.58 9.85
CA LEU A 128 -13.25 5.37 8.73
C LEU A 128 -12.13 4.61 7.99
N ALA A 129 -12.45 4.07 6.81
CA ALA A 129 -11.50 3.34 5.97
C ALA A 129 -10.50 4.26 5.25
N THR A 130 -10.89 5.48 4.90
CA THR A 130 -10.03 6.42 4.16
C THR A 130 -8.74 6.70 4.94
N GLY A 131 -7.61 6.39 4.32
CA GLY A 131 -6.29 6.58 4.92
C GLY A 131 -6.12 5.85 6.25
N LEU A 132 -6.84 4.74 6.48
CA LEU A 132 -6.65 3.93 7.68
C LEU A 132 -5.27 3.29 7.67
N ASP A 133 -4.56 3.48 8.77
CA ASP A 133 -3.40 2.68 9.12
C ASP A 133 -3.65 1.93 10.43
N ALA A 134 -2.83 0.91 10.69
CA ALA A 134 -2.93 0.12 11.91
C ALA A 134 -2.76 0.97 13.18
N LYS A 135 -1.96 2.04 13.10
CA LYS A 135 -1.72 2.95 14.23
C LYS A 135 -3.01 3.64 14.66
N ARG A 136 -3.82 4.17 13.73
CA ARG A 136 -5.11 4.79 14.03
C ARG A 136 -6.07 3.78 14.63
N ALA A 137 -6.21 2.60 14.02
CA ALA A 137 -7.13 1.57 14.52
C ALA A 137 -6.81 1.15 15.96
N ILE A 138 -5.53 0.91 16.25
CA ILE A 138 -5.06 0.53 17.60
C ILE A 138 -5.33 1.66 18.60
N ARG A 139 -5.00 2.90 18.25
CA ARG A 139 -5.24 4.06 19.13
C ARG A 139 -6.73 4.21 19.47
N GLU A 140 -7.60 4.13 18.47
CA GLU A 140 -9.04 4.26 18.69
C GLU A 140 -9.59 3.15 19.59
N GLY A 141 -9.11 1.91 19.43
CA GLY A 141 -9.46 0.81 20.31
C GLY A 141 -8.98 1.01 21.75
N ALA A 142 -7.73 1.44 21.93
CA ALA A 142 -7.16 1.72 23.25
C ALA A 142 -7.88 2.86 23.97
N GLU A 143 -8.14 3.97 23.28
CA GLU A 143 -8.87 5.13 23.82
C GLU A 143 -10.35 4.81 24.11
N LEU A 144 -10.98 3.94 23.32
CA LEU A 144 -12.32 3.46 23.62
C LEU A 144 -12.32 2.59 24.89
N ALA A 145 -11.41 1.62 24.97
CA ALA A 145 -11.32 0.72 26.12
C ALA A 145 -11.07 1.47 27.43
N ALA A 146 -10.25 2.53 27.42
CA ALA A 146 -9.96 3.33 28.62
C ALA A 146 -11.13 4.19 29.12
N ARG A 147 -12.18 4.39 28.30
CA ARG A 147 -13.38 5.19 28.64
C ARG A 147 -14.58 4.35 29.05
N LEU A 148 -14.55 3.05 28.77
CA LEU A 148 -15.58 2.09 29.15
C LEU A 148 -15.30 1.57 30.56
#